data_AF-A0A2R8A9L5-F1
#
_entry.id   AF-A0A2R8A9L5-F1
#
_cell.length_a   1.000
_cell.length_b   1.000
_cell.length_c   1.000
_cell.angle_alpha   90.00
_cell.angle_beta   90.00
_cell.angle_gamma   90.00
#
_symmetry.space_group_name_H-M   'P 1'
#
loop_
_entity.id
_entity.type
_entity.pdbx_description
1 polymer ?
#
loop_
_entity_poly.entity_id
_entity_poly.type
_entity_poly.pdbx_seq_one_letter_code
_entity_poly.pdbx_strand_id
1 'polypeptide(L)'
;MFDIGFWEMAIVGIVALIVVGPNDLPKMFRAVGKYVGQAKGMARQFQNAMNQAARDSELSEVKASLDGVKTGLKTATDPLGQATKSARNYAKTVMEDFDPMSEEASQKRAETVQAEQAAAAQRAAAQAEVPHFEDSAEPAAAEASPDRKD
;
A
#
# COMPACT_ATOMS: atom_id res chain seq x y z
N MET A 1 2.21 13.51 -15.66
CA MET A 1 1.53 12.32 -15.10
C MET A 1 1.71 12.23 -13.58
N PHE A 2 1.62 13.34 -12.86
CA PHE A 2 1.46 13.33 -11.41
C PHE A 2 -0.01 13.61 -11.14
N ASP A 3 -0.83 12.58 -11.27
CA ASP A 3 -2.24 12.66 -10.91
C ASP A 3 -2.37 12.48 -9.39
N ILE A 4 -1.42 13.02 -8.63
CA ILE A 4 -1.40 12.92 -7.17
C ILE A 4 -2.53 13.83 -6.68
N GLY A 5 -3.68 13.22 -6.47
CA GLY A 5 -4.85 13.88 -5.94
C GLY A 5 -4.66 14.27 -4.48
N PHE A 6 -5.57 15.11 -3.99
CA PHE A 6 -5.60 15.47 -2.57
C PHE A 6 -5.64 14.23 -1.66
N TRP A 7 -6.36 13.19 -2.08
CA TRP A 7 -6.45 11.93 -1.35
C TRP A 7 -5.14 11.14 -1.29
N GLU A 8 -4.37 11.10 -2.37
CA GLU A 8 -3.07 10.41 -2.36
C GLU A 8 -2.05 11.18 -1.52
N MET A 9 -2.07 12.51 -1.55
CA MET A 9 -1.28 13.32 -0.62
C MET A 9 -1.65 13.05 0.85
N ALA A 10 -2.94 12.86 1.15
CA ALA A 10 -3.38 12.52 2.50
C ALA A 10 -2.84 11.15 2.95
N ILE A 11 -2.90 10.13 2.08
CA ILE A 11 -2.37 8.79 2.37
C ILE A 11 -0.85 8.85 2.62
N VAL A 12 -0.10 9.54 1.75
CA VAL A 12 1.35 9.71 1.94
C VAL A 12 1.64 10.47 3.23
N GLY A 13 0.83 11.48 3.57
CA GLY A 13 0.91 12.19 4.84
C GLY A 13 0.74 11.26 6.04
N ILE A 14 -0.27 10.38 6.02
CA ILE A 14 -0.50 9.39 7.09
C ILE A 14 0.69 8.43 7.21
N VAL A 15 1.17 7.88 6.10
CA VAL A 15 2.33 6.97 6.11
C VAL A 15 3.57 7.68 6.65
N ALA A 16 3.81 8.92 6.23
CA ALA A 16 4.93 9.71 6.73
C ALA A 16 4.80 10.00 8.23
N LEU A 17 3.59 10.24 8.75
CA LEU A 17 3.34 10.41 10.19
C LEU A 17 3.66 9.13 10.99
N ILE A 18 3.39 7.94 10.44
CA ILE A 18 3.71 6.67 11.10
C ILE A 18 5.21 6.41 11.10
N VAL A 19 5.87 6.60 9.96
CA VAL A 19 7.29 6.26 9.78
C VAL A 19 8.22 7.24 10.48
N VAL A 20 7.98 8.54 10.31
CA VAL A 20 8.82 9.61 10.87
C VAL A 20 8.34 10.03 12.24
N GLY A 21 7.03 9.91 12.50
CA GLY A 21 6.40 10.38 13.73
C GLY A 21 5.75 11.76 13.57
N PRO A 22 4.58 11.99 14.22
CA PRO A 22 3.83 13.24 14.09
C PRO A 22 4.55 14.48 14.62
N ASN A 23 5.50 14.30 15.55
CA ASN A 23 6.24 15.40 16.17
C ASN A 23 7.48 15.82 15.36
N ASP A 24 8.01 14.95 14.50
CA ASP A 24 9.30 15.19 13.82
C ASP A 24 9.13 15.67 12.37
N LEU A 25 8.07 15.26 11.67
CA LEU A 25 7.67 15.84 10.38
C LEU A 25 7.60 17.38 10.39
N PRO A 26 6.88 18.04 11.33
CA PRO A 26 6.80 19.51 11.34
C PRO A 26 8.15 20.17 11.63
N LYS A 27 9.05 19.52 12.39
CA LYS A 27 10.41 20.01 12.63
C LYS A 27 11.26 19.90 11.36
N MET A 28 11.15 18.78 10.64
CA MET A 28 11.82 18.56 9.35
C MET A 28 11.36 19.56 8.30
N PHE A 29 10.04 19.77 8.15
CA PHE A 29 9.51 20.77 7.21
C PHE A 29 9.99 22.19 7.54
N ARG A 30 10.08 22.54 8.82
CA ARG A 30 10.66 23.83 9.26
C ARG A 30 12.15 23.94 8.89
N ALA A 31 12.92 22.88 9.11
CA ALA A 31 14.34 22.86 8.77
C ALA A 31 14.55 23.00 7.26
N VAL A 32 13.92 22.14 6.45
CA VAL A 32 13.97 22.18 4.99
C VAL A 32 13.45 23.52 4.46
N GLY A 33 12.32 24.00 5.01
CA GLY A 33 11.71 25.26 4.63
C GLY A 33 12.64 26.46 4.82
N LYS A 34 13.50 26.45 5.85
CA LYS A 34 14.50 27.51 6.05
C LYS A 34 15.53 27.53 4.91
N TYR A 35 16.06 26.37 4.53
CA TYR A 35 17.02 26.27 3.42
C TYR A 35 16.39 26.65 2.09
N VAL A 36 15.19 26.13 1.81
CA VAL A 36 14.44 26.46 0.59
C VAL A 36 14.09 27.95 0.55
N GLY A 37 13.71 28.54 1.68
CA GLY A 37 13.42 29.97 1.81
C GLY A 37 14.65 30.84 1.53
N GLN A 38 15.80 30.47 2.09
CA GLN A 38 17.07 31.15 1.83
C GLN A 38 17.47 31.04 0.35
N ALA A 39 17.43 29.85 -0.23
CA ALA A 39 17.73 29.62 -1.64
C ALA A 39 16.79 30.41 -2.56
N LYS A 40 15.48 30.46 -2.24
CA LYS A 40 14.49 31.26 -2.97
C LYS A 40 14.77 32.77 -2.86
N GLY A 41 15.20 33.24 -1.70
CA GLY A 41 15.63 34.63 -1.49
C GLY A 41 16.85 34.99 -2.36
N MET A 42 17.86 34.12 -2.37
CA MET A 42 19.06 34.27 -3.22
C MET A 42 18.69 34.23 -4.71
N ALA A 43 17.82 33.32 -5.12
CA ALA A 43 17.35 33.23 -6.49
C ALA A 43 16.62 34.51 -6.93
N ARG A 44 15.83 35.15 -6.06
CA ARG A 44 15.20 36.45 -6.34
C ARG A 44 16.23 37.57 -6.54
N GLN A 45 17.29 37.59 -5.74
CA GLN A 45 18.39 38.55 -5.90
C GLN A 45 19.14 38.32 -7.21
N PHE A 46 19.40 37.07 -7.57
CA PHE A 46 19.99 36.68 -8.85
C PHE A 46 19.10 37.07 -10.04
N GLN A 47 17.79 36.84 -9.95
CA GLN A 47 16.84 37.27 -10.98
C GLN A 47 16.85 38.78 -11.17
N ASN A 48 16.91 39.54 -10.07
CA ASN A 48 16.98 41.00 -10.15
C ASN A 48 18.31 41.48 -10.75
N ALA A 49 19.43 40.93 -10.31
CA ALA A 49 20.76 41.26 -10.84
C ALA A 49 20.90 40.86 -12.32
N MET A 50 20.39 39.68 -12.68
CA MET A 50 20.41 39.18 -14.06
C MET A 50 19.46 39.98 -14.96
N ASN A 51 18.29 40.41 -14.48
CA ASN A 51 17.44 41.35 -15.23
C ASN A 51 18.09 42.73 -15.40
N GLN A 52 18.97 43.14 -14.49
CA GLN A 52 19.79 44.34 -14.64
C GLN A 52 20.83 44.14 -15.75
N ALA A 53 21.60 43.06 -15.71
CA ALA A 53 22.64 42.71 -16.68
C ALA A 53 22.10 42.29 -18.07
N ALA A 54 20.89 41.72 -18.13
CA ALA A 54 20.19 41.32 -19.35
C ALA A 54 19.97 42.44 -20.34
N ARG A 55 19.82 43.66 -19.82
CA ARG A 55 19.62 44.85 -20.63
C ARG A 55 20.89 45.22 -21.41
N ASP A 56 22.04 44.64 -21.07
CA ASP A 56 23.36 44.92 -21.65
C ASP A 56 24.00 43.77 -22.47
N SER A 57 23.23 42.76 -22.92
CA SER A 57 23.59 41.77 -23.98
C SER A 57 24.22 40.41 -23.61
N GLU A 58 24.25 39.98 -22.34
CA GLU A 58 24.83 38.66 -21.97
C GLU A 58 23.83 37.50 -21.79
N LEU A 59 22.52 37.73 -21.93
CA LEU A 59 21.50 36.70 -21.62
C LEU A 59 21.28 35.64 -22.72
N SER A 60 21.68 35.92 -23.96
CA SER A 60 21.45 35.01 -25.10
C SER A 60 22.18 33.68 -24.92
N GLU A 61 23.43 33.74 -24.44
CA GLU A 61 24.31 32.57 -24.31
C GLU A 61 23.94 31.68 -23.12
N VAL A 62 23.52 32.28 -22.01
CA VAL A 62 23.00 31.53 -20.85
C VAL A 62 21.66 30.86 -21.19
N LYS A 63 20.81 31.53 -21.97
CA LYS A 63 19.54 30.96 -22.44
C LYS A 63 19.76 29.78 -23.37
N ALA A 64 20.70 29.88 -24.32
CA ALA A 64 21.08 28.77 -25.19
C ALA A 64 21.61 27.56 -24.40
N SER A 65 22.44 27.80 -23.37
CA SER A 65 22.95 26.73 -22.50
C SER A 65 21.84 26.04 -21.68
N LEU A 66 20.91 26.82 -21.11
CA LEU A 66 19.74 26.32 -20.39
C LEU A 66 18.80 25.50 -21.30
N ASP A 67 18.58 25.96 -22.52
CA ASP A 67 17.71 25.27 -23.48
C ASP A 67 18.37 23.97 -23.98
N GLY A 68 19.69 23.93 -24.11
CA GLY A 68 20.47 22.70 -24.34
C GLY A 68 20.29 21.67 -23.23
N VAL A 69 20.43 22.08 -21.96
CA VAL A 69 20.25 21.19 -20.79
C VAL A 69 18.80 20.69 -20.70
N LYS A 70 17.81 21.57 -20.90
CA LYS A 70 16.39 21.17 -20.91
C LYS A 70 16.08 20.17 -22.00
N THR A 71 16.67 20.33 -23.19
CA THR A 71 16.50 19.40 -24.30
C THR A 71 17.13 18.05 -23.99
N GLY A 72 18.37 18.03 -23.48
CA GLY A 72 19.03 16.80 -23.05
C GLY A 72 18.26 16.05 -21.94
N LEU A 73 17.73 16.79 -20.96
CA LEU A 73 16.92 16.21 -19.90
C LEU A 73 15.60 15.63 -20.43
N LYS A 74 14.92 16.32 -21.36
CA LYS A 74 13.70 15.80 -22.01
C LYS A 74 13.99 14.51 -22.80
N THR A 75 15.06 14.48 -23.57
CA THR A 75 15.46 13.27 -24.32
C THR A 75 15.79 12.11 -23.38
N ALA A 76 16.47 12.37 -22.26
CA ALA A 76 16.79 11.33 -21.27
C ALA A 76 15.55 10.84 -20.50
N THR A 77 14.57 11.72 -20.27
CA THR A 77 13.35 11.39 -19.51
C THR A 77 12.22 10.84 -20.36
N ASP A 78 12.25 11.00 -21.68
CA ASP A 78 11.24 10.44 -22.60
C ASP A 78 11.07 8.91 -22.49
N PRO A 79 12.13 8.08 -22.57
CA PRO A 79 11.99 6.63 -22.39
C PRO A 79 11.53 6.26 -20.99
N LEU A 80 11.95 7.02 -19.96
CA LEU A 80 11.51 6.84 -18.58
C LEU A 80 10.01 7.16 -18.42
N GLY A 81 9.54 8.20 -19.12
CA GLY A 81 8.16 8.63 -19.13
C GLY A 81 7.26 7.60 -19.83
N GLN A 82 7.71 7.03 -20.95
CA GLN A 82 7.00 5.95 -21.63
C GLN A 82 6.93 4.68 -20.77
N ALA A 83 8.05 4.27 -20.16
CA ALA A 83 8.10 3.12 -19.24
C ALA A 83 7.18 3.31 -18.03
N THR A 84 7.17 4.50 -17.43
CA THR A 84 6.29 4.84 -16.31
C THR A 84 4.82 4.85 -16.72
N LYS A 85 4.50 5.29 -17.95
CA LYS A 85 3.14 5.26 -18.50
C LYS A 85 2.66 3.82 -18.69
N SER A 86 3.50 2.95 -19.24
CA SER A 86 3.18 1.53 -19.43
C SER A 86 3.02 0.81 -18.08
N ALA A 87 3.91 1.07 -17.13
CA ALA A 87 3.80 0.52 -15.77
C ALA A 87 2.51 0.98 -15.07
N ARG A 88 2.13 2.26 -15.23
CA ARG A 88 0.87 2.78 -14.70
C ARG A 88 -0.35 2.13 -15.33
N ASN A 89 -0.36 1.95 -16.65
CA ASN A 89 -1.48 1.32 -17.34
C ASN A 89 -1.65 -0.13 -16.90
N TYR A 90 -0.55 -0.87 -16.78
CA TYR A 90 -0.57 -2.23 -16.25
C TYR A 90 -1.08 -2.27 -14.81
N ALA A 91 -0.56 -1.39 -13.94
CA ALA A 91 -1.02 -1.29 -12.56
C ALA A 91 -2.52 -0.96 -12.48
N LYS A 92 -3.02 -0.07 -13.35
CA LYS A 92 -4.44 0.28 -13.41
C LYS A 92 -5.31 -0.92 -13.83
N THR A 93 -4.93 -1.65 -14.88
CA THR A 93 -5.66 -2.85 -15.31
C THR A 93 -5.68 -3.92 -14.23
N VAL A 94 -4.53 -4.18 -13.58
CA VAL A 94 -4.47 -5.14 -12.48
C VAL A 94 -5.34 -4.69 -11.30
N MET A 95 -5.40 -3.39 -11.02
CA MET A 95 -6.20 -2.84 -9.92
C MET A 95 -7.71 -2.78 -10.24
N GLU A 96 -8.08 -2.65 -11.52
CA GLU A 96 -9.47 -2.77 -12.00
C GLU A 96 -9.93 -4.24 -12.01
N ASP A 97 -9.04 -5.18 -12.34
CA ASP A 97 -9.32 -6.63 -12.31
C ASP A 97 -9.31 -7.21 -10.89
N PHE A 98 -8.53 -6.64 -9.96
CA PHE A 98 -8.56 -6.94 -8.53
C PHE A 98 -9.50 -5.98 -7.79
N ASP A 99 -10.81 -6.17 -7.97
CA ASP A 99 -11.79 -5.63 -7.04
C ASP A 99 -12.10 -6.67 -5.95
N PRO A 100 -11.45 -6.62 -4.76
CA PRO A 100 -11.74 -7.54 -3.65
C PRO A 100 -13.17 -7.36 -3.09
N MET A 101 -13.92 -6.36 -3.57
CA MET A 101 -15.31 -6.08 -3.20
C MET A 101 -16.28 -6.23 -4.38
N SER A 102 -15.84 -6.79 -5.51
CA SER A 102 -16.73 -7.10 -6.63
C SER A 102 -17.88 -7.99 -6.14
N GLU A 103 -19.11 -7.61 -6.50
CA GLU A 103 -20.32 -8.38 -6.22
C GLU A 103 -20.20 -9.82 -6.73
N GLU A 104 -19.51 -10.06 -7.86
CA GLU A 104 -19.26 -11.41 -8.38
C GLU A 104 -18.26 -12.21 -7.52
N ALA A 105 -17.17 -11.58 -7.04
CA ALA A 105 -16.21 -12.23 -6.15
C ALA A 105 -16.82 -12.53 -4.77
N SER A 106 -17.71 -11.65 -4.32
CA SER A 106 -18.44 -11.75 -3.06
C SER A 106 -19.52 -12.83 -3.13
N GLN A 107 -20.28 -12.91 -4.23
CA GLN A 107 -21.27 -13.95 -4.48
C GLN A 107 -20.61 -15.32 -4.63
N LYS A 108 -19.49 -15.41 -5.37
CA LYS A 108 -18.77 -16.67 -5.54
C LYS A 108 -18.18 -17.21 -4.23
N ARG A 109 -17.74 -16.32 -3.32
CA ARG A 109 -17.34 -16.69 -1.96
C ARG A 109 -18.54 -17.06 -1.08
N ALA A 110 -19.64 -16.32 -1.18
CA ALA A 110 -20.85 -16.63 -0.41
C ALA A 110 -21.47 -17.98 -0.80
N GLU A 111 -21.44 -18.33 -2.08
CA GLU A 111 -21.88 -19.63 -2.59
C GLU A 111 -20.96 -20.77 -2.16
N THR A 112 -19.63 -20.57 -2.19
CA THR A 112 -18.68 -21.60 -1.73
C THR A 112 -18.79 -21.85 -0.23
N VAL A 113 -18.96 -20.79 0.58
CA VAL A 113 -19.16 -20.93 2.02
C VAL A 113 -20.50 -21.62 2.34
N GLN A 114 -21.58 -21.30 1.62
CA GLN A 114 -22.88 -21.96 1.81
C GLN A 114 -22.87 -23.42 1.35
N ALA A 115 -22.22 -23.74 0.23
CA ALA A 115 -22.08 -25.11 -0.25
C ALA A 115 -21.26 -25.98 0.71
N GLU A 116 -20.20 -25.42 1.30
CA GLU A 116 -19.36 -26.12 2.28
C GLU A 116 -20.11 -26.34 3.61
N GLN A 117 -20.90 -25.36 4.06
CA GLN A 117 -21.74 -25.48 5.26
C GLN A 117 -22.90 -26.46 5.08
N ALA A 118 -23.54 -26.49 3.90
CA ALA A 118 -24.58 -27.46 3.59
C ALA A 118 -24.03 -28.89 3.50
N ALA A 119 -22.84 -29.07 2.90
CA ALA A 119 -22.16 -30.36 2.88
C ALA A 119 -21.70 -30.81 4.28
N ALA A 120 -21.25 -29.88 5.13
CA ALA A 120 -20.90 -30.17 6.51
C ALA A 120 -22.12 -30.56 7.36
N ALA A 121 -23.26 -29.90 7.18
CA ALA A 121 -24.51 -30.23 7.87
C ALA A 121 -25.06 -31.61 7.46
N GLN A 122 -24.97 -31.97 6.17
CA GLN A 122 -25.34 -33.30 5.69
C GLN A 122 -24.40 -34.39 6.22
N ARG A 123 -23.09 -34.11 6.30
CA ARG A 123 -22.11 -35.02 6.92
C ARG A 123 -22.33 -35.19 8.42
N ALA A 124 -22.79 -34.15 9.12
CA ALA A 124 -23.14 -34.22 10.54
C ALA A 124 -24.43 -35.02 10.77
N ALA A 125 -25.44 -34.85 9.92
CA ALA A 125 -26.68 -35.64 9.98
C ALA A 125 -26.44 -37.13 9.66
N ALA A 126 -25.60 -37.44 8.66
CA ALA A 126 -25.25 -38.82 8.32
C ALA A 126 -24.41 -39.53 9.40
N GLN A 127 -23.73 -38.79 10.28
CA GLN A 127 -23.00 -39.34 11.42
C GLN A 127 -23.89 -39.52 12.67
N ALA A 128 -25.12 -39.00 12.67
CA ALA A 128 -26.05 -39.12 13.81
C ALA A 128 -26.98 -40.35 13.72
N GLU A 129 -26.96 -41.11 12.62
CA GLU A 129 -27.79 -42.33 12.44
C GLU A 129 -27.02 -43.65 12.64
N VAL A 130 -25.78 -43.63 13.18
CA VAL A 130 -25.16 -44.88 13.63
C VAL A 130 -25.74 -45.22 15.01
N PRO A 131 -26.50 -46.32 15.17
CA PRO A 131 -27.15 -46.62 16.43
C PRO A 131 -26.08 -46.92 17.48
N HIS A 132 -26.15 -46.17 18.57
CA HIS A 132 -25.52 -46.48 19.84
C HIS A 132 -26.08 -47.83 20.30
N PHE A 133 -25.30 -48.91 20.17
CA PHE A 133 -25.58 -50.12 20.93
C PHE A 133 -25.29 -49.79 22.40
N GLU A 134 -26.37 -49.59 23.15
CA GLU A 134 -26.37 -49.58 24.61
C GLU A 134 -25.75 -50.89 25.13
N ASP A 135 -24.57 -50.78 25.75
CA ASP A 135 -24.10 -51.77 26.72
C ASP A 135 -24.74 -51.39 28.07
N SER A 136 -25.74 -52.17 28.47
CA SER A 136 -26.46 -52.01 29.74
C SER A 136 -26.28 -53.26 30.60
N ALA A 137 -26.10 -53.00 31.91
CA ALA A 137 -26.23 -53.90 33.06
C ALA A 137 -24.99 -54.78 33.38
N GLU A 138 -24.46 -54.91 34.60
CA GLU A 138 -24.91 -54.58 35.96
C GLU A 138 -23.72 -54.80 36.95
N PRO A 139 -23.69 -54.19 38.16
CA PRO A 139 -22.59 -54.33 39.12
C PRO A 139 -22.89 -55.35 40.24
N ALA A 140 -21.91 -56.17 40.67
CA ALA A 140 -21.80 -56.68 42.05
C ALA A 140 -20.57 -57.58 42.29
N ALA A 141 -20.03 -57.46 43.51
CA ALA A 141 -19.13 -58.36 44.26
C ALA A 141 -17.64 -58.40 43.81
N ALA A 142 -16.72 -57.70 44.49
CA ALA A 142 -16.15 -58.03 45.80
C ALA A 142 -15.37 -59.36 45.83
N GLU A 143 -14.04 -59.28 45.73
CA GLU A 143 -13.14 -60.01 46.63
C GLU A 143 -11.84 -59.22 46.81
N ALA A 144 -11.42 -59.16 48.07
CA ALA A 144 -10.24 -58.47 48.58
C ALA A 144 -9.01 -59.38 48.48
N SER A 145 -7.85 -58.80 48.19
CA SER A 145 -6.76 -58.70 49.18
C SER A 145 -5.55 -57.95 48.64
N PRO A 146 -4.83 -57.23 49.51
CA PRO A 146 -3.64 -56.46 49.16
C PRO A 146 -2.41 -57.36 49.23
N ASP A 147 -1.41 -57.12 48.39
CA ASP A 147 -0.05 -57.54 48.72
C ASP A 147 0.94 -56.40 48.46
N ARG A 148 1.46 -55.91 49.59
CA ARG A 148 2.61 -55.05 49.73
C ARG A 148 3.51 -55.82 50.68
N LYS A 149 4.66 -56.32 50.22
CA LYS A 149 5.93 -56.15 50.92
C LYS A 149 7.16 -56.69 50.18
N ASP A 150 8.22 -55.88 50.35
CA ASP A 150 9.65 -56.19 50.42
C ASP A 150 10.36 -56.73 49.16
#